data_AF-A0AAV2EPU1-F1
#
_entry.id   AF-A0AAV2EPU1-F1
#
_cell.length_a   1.000
_cell.length_b   1.000
_cell.length_c   1.000
_cell.angle_alpha   90.00
_cell.angle_beta   90.00
_cell.angle_gamma   90.00
#
_symmetry.space_group_name_H-M   'P 1'
#
loop_
_entity.id
_entity.type
_entity.pdbx_description
1 polymer ?
#
loop_
_entity_poly.entity_id
_entity_poly.type
_entity_poly.pdbx_seq_one_letter_code
_entity_poly.pdbx_strand_id
1 'polypeptide(L)'
;MKGLTLHCSMLPKDALIIILDGLQRLQVLNISHCLLIEIPPPSETRRVMKKIYDTMRRKTSGLSQFLTCMEESCVTCQRTKAGEG
;
A
#
# COMPACT_ATOMS: atom_id res chain seq x y z
N MET A 1 -5.86 17.91 -7.13
CA MET A 1 -6.16 16.49 -6.82
C MET A 1 -6.21 16.35 -5.31
N LYS A 2 -7.35 16.01 -4.70
CA LYS A 2 -7.55 16.05 -3.23
C LYS A 2 -7.47 14.68 -2.52
N GLY A 3 -7.36 13.59 -3.28
CA GLY A 3 -7.08 12.27 -2.73
C GLY A 3 -6.77 11.25 -3.83
N LEU A 4 -6.06 10.19 -3.47
CA LEU A 4 -5.77 9.03 -4.31
C LEU A 4 -6.32 7.80 -3.60
N THR A 5 -7.09 7.00 -4.33
CA THR A 5 -7.64 5.72 -3.81
C THR A 5 -7.20 4.59 -4.72
N LEU A 6 -6.64 3.56 -4.12
CA LEU A 6 -6.32 2.27 -4.72
C LEU A 6 -6.99 1.20 -3.84
N HIS A 7 -7.56 0.18 -4.48
CA HIS A 7 -8.14 -0.97 -3.79
C HIS A 7 -7.84 -2.25 -4.56
N CYS A 8 -7.85 -3.39 -3.86
CA CYS A 8 -7.70 -4.74 -4.43
C CYS A 8 -6.49 -4.91 -5.38
N SER A 9 -5.45 -4.08 -5.23
CA SER A 9 -4.30 -4.04 -6.13
C SER A 9 -3.05 -4.55 -5.44
N MET A 10 -2.19 -5.27 -6.19
CA MET A 10 -0.82 -5.51 -5.77
C MET A 10 -0.02 -4.21 -5.96
N LEU A 11 0.37 -3.59 -4.86
CA LEU A 11 1.06 -2.31 -4.86
C LEU A 11 2.52 -2.53 -4.45
N PRO A 12 3.48 -2.41 -5.39
CA PRO A 12 4.88 -2.44 -5.05
C PRO A 12 5.23 -1.34 -4.07
N LYS A 13 6.06 -1.65 -3.07
CA LYS A 13 6.58 -0.68 -2.11
C LYS A 13 7.17 0.56 -2.79
N ASP A 14 7.93 0.37 -3.85
CA ASP A 14 8.59 1.46 -4.58
C ASP A 14 7.57 2.37 -5.27
N ALA A 15 6.49 1.81 -5.81
CA ALA A 15 5.40 2.60 -6.38
C ALA A 15 4.70 3.46 -5.30
N LEU A 16 4.48 2.90 -4.10
CA LEU A 16 3.96 3.66 -2.97
C LEU A 16 4.90 4.80 -2.54
N ILE A 17 6.22 4.58 -2.56
CA ILE A 17 7.20 5.62 -2.30
C ILE A 17 7.12 6.73 -3.36
N ILE A 18 7.06 6.37 -4.64
CA ILE A 18 6.93 7.33 -5.76
C ILE A 18 5.65 8.15 -5.63
N ILE A 19 4.53 7.53 -5.26
CA ILE A 19 3.25 8.23 -5.03
C ILE A 19 3.42 9.28 -3.92
N LEU A 20 4.04 8.91 -2.81
CA LEU A 20 4.21 9.80 -1.66
C LEU A 20 5.21 10.94 -1.94
N ASP A 21 6.29 10.66 -2.67
CA ASP A 21 7.32 11.65 -2.98
C ASP A 21 6.91 12.57 -4.14
N GLY A 22 6.17 12.05 -5.12
CA GLY A 22 5.75 12.77 -6.33
C GLY A 22 4.47 13.59 -6.18
N LEU A 23 3.58 13.25 -5.26
CA LEU A 23 2.30 13.94 -5.06
C LEU A 23 2.32 14.84 -3.82
N GLN A 24 3.11 15.91 -3.86
CA GLN A 24 3.30 16.84 -2.73
C GLN A 24 2.01 17.51 -2.19
N ARG A 25 0.94 17.56 -2.99
CA ARG A 25 -0.37 18.13 -2.60
C ARG A 25 -1.41 17.06 -2.22
N LEU A 26 -1.01 15.80 -2.14
CA LEU A 26 -1.91 14.72 -1.75
C LEU A 26 -2.30 14.90 -0.28
N GLN A 27 -3.60 14.96 -0.01
CA GLN A 27 -4.12 15.07 1.36
C GLN A 27 -4.62 13.74 1.89
N VAL A 28 -5.20 12.91 1.00
CA VAL A 28 -5.78 11.62 1.36
C VAL A 28 -5.16 10.54 0.48
N LEU A 29 -4.61 9.51 1.11
CA LEU A 29 -4.21 8.28 0.43
C LEU A 29 -4.99 7.12 1.02
N ASN A 30 -5.77 6.44 0.19
CA ASN A 30 -6.48 5.22 0.56
C ASN A 30 -5.91 4.05 -0.24
N ILE A 31 -5.32 3.10 0.47
CA ILE A 31 -4.79 1.84 -0.10
C ILE A 31 -5.44 0.63 0.58
N SER A 32 -6.69 0.77 1.00
CA SER A 32 -7.42 -0.30 1.68
C SER A 32 -7.55 -1.52 0.77
N HIS A 33 -7.29 -2.69 1.32
CA HIS A 33 -7.31 -3.98 0.62
C HIS A 33 -6.27 -4.12 -0.50
N CYS A 34 -5.29 -3.22 -0.57
CA CYS A 34 -4.12 -3.45 -1.39
C CYS A 34 -3.17 -4.46 -0.73
N LEU A 35 -2.38 -5.15 -1.55
CA LEU A 35 -1.27 -5.97 -1.08
C LEU A 35 0.02 -5.22 -1.32
N LEU A 36 0.67 -4.79 -0.24
CA LEU A 36 2.04 -4.31 -0.37
C LEU A 36 2.99 -5.49 -0.60
N ILE A 37 3.68 -5.41 -1.73
CA ILE A 37 4.68 -6.39 -2.10
C ILE A 37 6.05 -5.72 -2.15
N GLU A 38 7.05 -6.44 -1.66
CA GLU A 38 8.44 -6.16 -2.02
C GLU A 38 8.75 -6.96 -3.29
N ILE A 39 9.28 -6.27 -4.30
CA ILE A 39 9.84 -6.89 -5.49
C ILE A 39 11.32 -7.06 -5.20
N PRO A 40 11.77 -8.25 -4.78
CA PRO A 40 13.18 -8.47 -4.52
C PRO A 40 13.97 -8.54 -5.83
N PRO A 41 15.31 -8.50 -5.76
CA PRO A 41 16.17 -8.85 -6.88
C PRO A 41 15.85 -10.26 -7.41
N PRO A 42 16.24 -10.59 -8.66
CA PRO A 42 15.84 -11.82 -9.37
C PRO A 42 16.13 -13.14 -8.62
N SER A 43 17.00 -13.12 -7.62
CA SER A 43 17.39 -14.25 -6.79
C SER A 43 16.43 -14.58 -5.64
N GLU A 44 15.40 -13.77 -5.39
CA GLU A 44 14.52 -13.90 -4.23
C GLU A 44 13.03 -13.90 -4.60
N THR A 45 12.20 -14.56 -3.78
CA THR A 45 10.75 -14.64 -3.98
C THR A 45 10.03 -13.40 -3.42
N ARG A 46 8.99 -12.93 -4.13
CA ARG A 46 8.17 -11.79 -3.67
C ARG A 46 7.65 -12.03 -2.26
N ARG A 47 7.77 -11.03 -1.38
CA ARG A 47 7.28 -11.08 0.00
C ARG A 47 6.14 -10.07 0.20
N VAL A 48 5.05 -10.52 0.79
CA VAL A 48 3.97 -9.64 1.26
C VAL A 48 4.42 -8.95 2.54
N MET A 49 4.41 -7.63 2.56
CA MET A 49 4.80 -6.86 3.74
C MET A 49 3.69 -6.94 4.80
N LYS A 50 4.00 -7.52 5.96
CA LYS A 50 3.06 -7.55 7.11
C LYS A 50 3.09 -6.28 7.97
N LYS A 51 4.14 -5.44 7.86
CA LYS A 51 4.28 -4.21 8.65
C LYS A 51 4.56 -3.00 7.75
N ILE A 52 3.53 -2.18 7.59
CA ILE A 52 3.57 -0.92 6.82
C ILE A 52 3.87 0.25 7.73
N TYR A 53 3.34 0.20 8.96
CA TYR A 53 3.26 1.33 9.85
C TYR A 53 4.63 1.90 10.21
N ASP A 54 5.63 1.07 10.49
CA ASP A 54 6.92 1.58 10.99
C ASP A 54 7.74 2.29 9.91
N THR A 55 7.76 1.77 8.68
CA THR A 55 8.54 2.38 7.58
C THR A 55 7.81 3.57 6.96
N MET A 56 6.48 3.53 6.85
CA MET A 56 5.71 4.51 6.10
C MET A 56 5.26 5.71 6.94
N ARG A 57 5.22 5.60 8.27
CA ARG A 57 4.76 6.69 9.17
C ARG A 57 5.45 8.02 8.93
N ARG A 58 6.74 8.02 8.59
CA ARG A 58 7.47 9.26 8.25
C ARG A 58 7.03 9.84 6.91
N LYS A 59 6.87 8.99 5.88
CA LYS A 59 6.50 9.42 4.53
C LYS A 59 5.04 9.83 4.39
N THR A 60 4.16 9.34 5.25
CA THR A 60 2.73 9.71 5.26
C THR A 60 2.41 10.91 6.16
N SER A 61 3.40 11.50 6.83
CA SER A 61 3.20 12.60 7.78
C SER A 61 2.60 13.86 7.16
N GLY A 62 2.80 14.08 5.85
CA GLY A 62 2.17 15.19 5.11
C GLY A 62 0.72 14.93 4.69
N LEU A 63 0.20 13.72 4.87
CA LEU A 63 -1.19 13.39 4.55
C LEU A 63 -2.10 13.80 5.70
N SER A 64 -3.25 14.38 5.37
CA SER A 64 -4.33 14.56 6.34
C SER A 64 -4.97 13.24 6.73
N GLN A 65 -5.05 12.27 5.81
CA GLN A 65 -5.59 10.94 6.07
C GLN A 65 -4.82 9.87 5.29
N PHE A 66 -4.49 8.77 5.97
CA PHE A 66 -3.90 7.57 5.37
C PHE A 66 -4.76 6.36 5.76
N LEU A 67 -5.52 5.84 4.80
CA LEU A 67 -6.45 4.74 5.00
C LEU A 67 -5.83 3.45 4.46
N THR A 68 -5.79 2.42 5.31
CA THR A 68 -5.25 1.11 4.98
C THR A 68 -6.07 0.01 5.66
N CYS A 69 -6.20 -1.11 4.97
CA CYS A 69 -6.75 -2.34 5.51
C CYS A 69 -5.96 -3.47 4.87
N MET A 70 -5.15 -4.19 5.66
CA MET A 70 -4.37 -5.34 5.19
C MET A 70 -4.47 -6.52 6.16
N GLU A 71 -5.53 -6.50 6.96
CA GLU A 71 -5.80 -7.48 8.01
C GLU A 71 -6.06 -8.86 7.43
N GLU A 72 -5.58 -9.89 8.13
CA GLU A 72 -5.87 -11.28 7.80
C GLU A 72 -7.33 -11.63 8.06
N SER A 73 -8.03 -10.91 8.94
CA SER A 73 -9.47 -11.08 9.21
C SER A 73 -10.39 -10.45 8.16
N CYS A 74 -9.87 -9.62 7.25
CA CYS A 74 -10.68 -8.97 6.24
C CYS A 74 -10.89 -9.86 5.01
N VAL A 75 -12.14 -10.22 4.71
CA VAL A 75 -12.51 -11.07 3.56
C VAL A 75 -12.01 -10.49 2.23
N THR A 76 -12.11 -9.18 2.03
CA THR A 76 -11.62 -8.53 0.80
C THR A 76 -10.11 -8.67 0.68
N CYS A 77 -9.36 -8.46 1.77
CA CYS A 77 -7.91 -8.66 1.77
C CYS A 77 -7.53 -10.12 1.49
N GLN A 78 -8.27 -11.08 2.02
CA GLN A 78 -8.06 -12.50 1.75
C GLN A 78 -8.24 -12.82 0.26
N ARG A 79 -9.31 -12.33 -0.37
CA ARG A 79 -9.56 -12.51 -1.81
C ARG A 79 -8.48 -11.90 -2.67
N THR A 80 -8.05 -10.67 -2.34
CA THR A 80 -6.94 -10.04 -3.05
C THR A 80 -5.65 -10.87 -2.91
N LYS A 81 -5.36 -11.45 -1.73
CA LYS A 81 -4.21 -12.37 -1.53
C LYS A 81 -4.32 -13.64 -2.36
N ALA A 82 -5.53 -14.16 -2.52
CA ALA A 82 -5.81 -15.34 -3.33
C ALA A 82 -5.76 -15.07 -4.85
N GLY A 83 -5.64 -13.81 -5.28
CA GLY A 83 -5.66 -13.42 -6.70
C GLY A 83 -7.06 -13.31 -7.29
N GLU A 84 -8.10 -13.30 -6.46
CA GLU A 84 -9.52 -13.19 -6.84
C GLU A 84 -9.99 -11.71 -6.85
N GLY A 85 -9.10 -10.80 -7.25
CA GLY A 85 -9.31 -9.34 -7.20
C GLY A 85 -10.22 -8.80 -8.29
#